data_AF-A0A829CXD7-F1
#
_entry.id   AF-A0A829CXD7-F1
#
_cell.length_a   1.000
_cell.length_b   1.000
_cell.length_c   1.000
_cell.angle_alpha   90.00
_cell.angle_beta   90.00
_cell.angle_gamma   90.00
#
_symmetry.space_group_name_H-M   'P 1'
#
loop_
_entity.id
_entity.type
_entity.pdbx_description
1 polymer ?
#
loop_
_entity_poly.entity_id
_entity_poly.type
_entity_poly.pdbx_seq_one_letter_code
_entity_poly.pdbx_strand_id
1 'polypeptide(L)'
;MLANQADAIQIVKQMGISYAMIWVRVARPYFELYKTKKVSTGNQNEKTPYEIMFPILQKLHESTGTSFWNMNEDKEYHCDDFSDPGHMSPNCFNDYADFIFKRLPK
;
A
#
# COMPACT_ATOMS: atom_id res chain seq x y z
N MET A 1 -5.10 -6.47 -14.97
CA MET A 1 -3.95 -6.23 -14.06
C MET A 1 -4.20 -6.65 -12.60
N LEU A 2 -5.44 -6.90 -12.15
CA LEU A 2 -5.72 -7.29 -10.76
C LEU A 2 -6.06 -8.78 -10.52
N ALA A 3 -6.15 -9.60 -11.57
CA ALA A 3 -6.55 -11.00 -11.44
C ALA A 3 -5.61 -11.77 -10.48
N ASN A 4 -4.30 -11.60 -10.67
CA ASN A 4 -3.28 -12.27 -9.85
C ASN A 4 -3.36 -11.89 -8.35
N GLN A 5 -3.74 -10.64 -8.03
CA GLN A 5 -3.85 -10.18 -6.65
C GLN A 5 -5.11 -10.74 -5.98
N ALA A 6 -6.23 -10.77 -6.69
CA ALA A 6 -7.46 -11.37 -6.18
C ALA A 6 -7.28 -12.89 -5.97
N ASP A 7 -6.61 -13.57 -6.90
CA ASP A 7 -6.30 -15.00 -6.79
C ASP A 7 -5.36 -15.27 -5.60
N ALA A 8 -4.32 -14.47 -5.42
CA ALA A 8 -3.41 -14.59 -4.27
C ALA A 8 -4.16 -14.40 -2.94
N ILE A 9 -5.01 -13.39 -2.84
CA ILE A 9 -5.87 -13.15 -1.67
C ILE A 9 -6.77 -14.37 -1.41
N GLN A 10 -7.39 -14.92 -2.46
CA GLN A 10 -8.27 -16.08 -2.34
C GLN A 10 -7.51 -17.31 -1.80
N ILE A 11 -6.29 -17.57 -2.30
CA ILE A 11 -5.45 -18.67 -1.82
C ILE A 11 -5.15 -18.51 -0.33
N VAL A 12 -4.66 -17.33 0.09
CA VAL A 12 -4.31 -17.08 1.49
C VAL A 12 -5.54 -17.19 2.40
N LYS A 13 -6.71 -16.72 1.94
CA LYS A 13 -7.98 -16.87 2.64
C LYS A 13 -8.40 -18.34 2.81
N GLN A 14 -8.26 -19.15 1.77
CA GLN A 14 -8.57 -20.59 1.81
C GLN A 14 -7.63 -21.35 2.74
N MET A 15 -6.39 -20.89 2.90
CA MET A 15 -5.42 -21.45 3.84
C MET A 15 -5.67 -21.04 5.30
N GLY A 16 -6.61 -20.12 5.57
CA GLY A 16 -6.90 -19.64 6.92
C GLY A 16 -5.74 -18.86 7.56
N ILE A 17 -4.85 -18.28 6.75
CA ILE A 17 -3.74 -17.45 7.23
C ILE A 17 -4.27 -16.05 7.51
N SER A 18 -3.83 -15.40 8.59
CA SER A 18 -4.11 -13.96 8.81
C SER A 18 -3.28 -13.10 7.86
N TYR A 19 -3.91 -12.15 7.17
CA TYR A 19 -3.26 -11.27 6.20
C TYR A 19 -3.93 -9.91 6.10
N ALA A 20 -3.22 -8.96 5.48
CA ALA A 20 -3.73 -7.66 5.10
C ALA A 20 -3.03 -7.18 3.81
N MET A 21 -3.67 -6.29 3.09
CA MET A 21 -3.03 -5.52 2.02
C MET A 21 -2.39 -4.27 2.63
N ILE A 22 -1.13 -4.01 2.27
CA ILE A 22 -0.39 -2.85 2.79
C ILE A 22 0.09 -2.00 1.62
N TRP A 23 -0.32 -0.72 1.57
CA TRP A 23 0.38 0.27 0.76
C TRP A 23 1.51 0.84 1.59
N VAL A 24 2.70 0.26 1.41
CA VAL A 24 3.89 0.57 2.21
C VAL A 24 4.29 2.04 2.12
N ARG A 25 4.86 2.55 3.21
CA ARG A 25 5.42 3.90 3.30
C ARG A 25 6.52 4.06 2.25
N VAL A 26 6.47 5.15 1.49
CA VAL A 26 7.53 5.56 0.55
C VAL A 26 8.19 6.86 1.02
N ALA A 27 9.29 7.31 0.41
CA ALA A 27 9.92 8.57 0.83
C ALA A 27 8.93 9.75 0.73
N ARG A 28 8.89 10.66 1.72
CA ARG A 28 7.89 11.74 1.76
C ARG A 28 7.89 12.64 0.53
N PRO A 29 9.05 13.12 0.03
CA PRO A 29 9.07 13.90 -1.20
C PRO A 29 8.52 13.12 -2.41
N TYR A 30 8.75 11.80 -2.45
CA TYR A 30 8.25 10.94 -3.52
C TYR A 30 6.73 10.71 -3.41
N PHE A 31 6.20 10.53 -2.20
CA PHE A 31 4.76 10.43 -1.98
C PHE A 31 4.03 11.73 -2.32
N GLU A 32 4.63 12.90 -2.07
CA GLU A 32 4.06 14.18 -2.51
C GLU A 32 3.97 14.25 -4.04
N LEU A 33 4.98 13.75 -4.77
CA LEU A 33 4.87 13.63 -6.23
C LEU A 33 3.75 12.68 -6.66
N TYR A 34 3.53 11.57 -5.95
CA TYR A 34 2.41 10.65 -6.23
C TYR A 34 1.05 11.36 -6.14
N LYS A 35 0.90 12.27 -5.18
CA LYS A 35 -0.35 13.01 -4.95
C LYS A 35 -0.53 14.21 -5.85
N THR A 36 0.55 14.85 -6.29
CA THR A 36 0.50 16.18 -6.93
C THR A 36 0.96 16.20 -8.38
N LYS A 37 1.86 15.30 -8.79
CA LYS A 37 2.40 15.30 -10.15
C LYS A 37 1.43 14.59 -11.09
N LYS A 38 0.72 15.41 -11.87
CA LYS A 38 -0.08 14.95 -13.00
C LYS A 38 0.82 14.40 -14.11
N VAL A 39 0.46 13.25 -14.64
CA VAL A 39 1.12 12.60 -15.77
C VAL A 39 0.09 12.20 -16.83
N SER A 40 0.50 12.22 -18.10
CA SER A 40 -0.37 11.80 -19.20
C SER A 40 -0.69 10.31 -19.08
N THR A 41 -1.98 9.98 -19.14
CA THR A 41 -2.47 8.59 -19.10
C THR A 41 -2.76 8.03 -20.50
N GLY A 42 -2.30 8.70 -21.56
CA GLY A 42 -2.54 8.31 -22.96
C GLY A 42 -3.91 8.72 -23.52
N ASN A 43 -4.87 9.09 -22.67
CA ASN A 43 -6.26 9.34 -23.05
C ASN A 43 -6.66 10.83 -22.94
N GLN A 44 -5.73 11.76 -23.19
CA GLN A 44 -5.87 13.22 -23.01
C GLN A 44 -6.17 13.72 -21.58
N ASN A 45 -6.45 12.81 -20.64
CA ASN A 45 -6.64 13.14 -19.23
C ASN A 45 -5.33 12.96 -18.47
N GLU A 46 -4.88 14.02 -17.81
CA GLU A 46 -3.79 13.92 -16.85
C GLU A 46 -4.34 13.51 -15.48
N LYS A 47 -3.69 12.54 -14.85
CA LYS A 47 -4.00 12.12 -13.48
C LYS A 47 -2.71 11.94 -12.70
N THR A 48 -2.79 12.04 -11.39
CA THR A 48 -1.68 11.68 -10.52
C THR A 48 -1.65 10.16 -10.29
N PRO A 49 -0.49 9.57 -9.97
CA PRO A 49 -0.42 8.17 -9.56
C PRO A 49 -1.41 7.82 -8.44
N TYR A 50 -1.63 8.73 -7.49
CA TYR A 50 -2.57 8.54 -6.39
C TYR A 50 -4.03 8.43 -6.88
N GLU A 51 -4.46 9.32 -7.77
CA GLU A 51 -5.80 9.29 -8.38
C GLU A 51 -6.09 8.02 -9.18
N ILE A 52 -5.05 7.33 -9.64
CA ILE A 52 -5.16 6.06 -10.36
C ILE A 52 -5.13 4.88 -9.37
N MET A 53 -4.13 4.83 -8.49
CA MET A 53 -3.84 3.67 -7.67
C MET A 53 -4.76 3.52 -6.46
N PHE A 54 -5.11 4.62 -5.78
CA PHE A 54 -5.94 4.55 -4.58
C PHE A 54 -7.32 3.92 -4.85
N PRO A 55 -8.09 4.31 -5.89
CA PRO A 55 -9.37 3.66 -6.19
C PRO A 55 -9.24 2.18 -6.55
N ILE A 56 -8.14 1.78 -7.20
CA ILE A 56 -7.87 0.39 -7.58
C ILE A 56 -7.68 -0.47 -6.32
N LEU A 57 -6.88 0.02 -5.36
CA LEU A 57 -6.63 -0.68 -4.10
C LEU A 57 -7.86 -0.71 -3.20
N GLN A 58 -8.61 0.39 -3.12
CA GLN A 58 -9.87 0.46 -2.39
C GLN A 58 -10.90 -0.53 -2.95
N LYS A 59 -11.03 -0.62 -4.28
CA LYS A 59 -11.92 -1.61 -4.90
C LYS A 59 -11.52 -3.04 -4.57
N LEU A 60 -10.21 -3.36 -4.58
CA LEU A 60 -9.71 -4.70 -4.25
C LEU A 60 -9.97 -5.06 -2.78
N HIS A 61 -9.75 -4.11 -1.87
CA HIS A 61 -10.10 -4.20 -0.45
C HIS A 61 -11.58 -4.55 -0.27
N GLU A 62 -12.47 -3.72 -0.82
CA GLU A 62 -13.92 -3.87 -0.71
C GLU A 62 -14.40 -5.19 -1.33
N SER A 63 -13.89 -5.56 -2.51
CA SER A 63 -14.35 -6.74 -3.23
C SER A 63 -13.92 -8.07 -2.58
N THR A 64 -12.82 -8.06 -1.82
CA THR A 64 -12.28 -9.29 -1.19
C THR A 64 -12.58 -9.38 0.31
N GLY A 65 -12.97 -8.26 0.92
CA GLY A 65 -13.10 -8.12 2.37
C GLY A 65 -11.75 -8.15 3.10
N THR A 66 -10.64 -7.93 2.38
CA THR A 66 -9.27 -7.97 2.93
C THR A 66 -8.93 -6.63 3.55
N SER A 67 -8.51 -6.55 4.81
CA SER A 67 -8.07 -5.29 5.42
C SER A 67 -7.02 -4.54 4.57
N PHE A 68 -7.18 -3.23 4.43
CA PHE A 68 -6.25 -2.37 3.70
C PHE A 68 -5.58 -1.34 4.62
N TRP A 69 -4.25 -1.38 4.67
CA TRP A 69 -3.44 -0.50 5.51
C TRP A 69 -2.64 0.46 4.63
N ASN A 70 -3.11 1.71 4.53
CA ASN A 70 -2.38 2.77 3.86
C ASN A 70 -1.33 3.39 4.79
N MET A 71 -0.14 2.80 4.82
CA MET A 71 0.95 3.22 5.69
C MET A 71 1.49 4.63 5.35
N ASN A 72 1.20 5.14 4.15
CA ASN A 72 1.58 6.49 3.76
C ASN A 72 0.80 7.57 4.51
N GLU A 73 -0.40 7.26 4.99
CA GLU A 73 -1.31 8.18 5.69
C GLU A 73 -1.65 7.71 7.12
N ASP A 74 -1.08 6.58 7.55
CA ASP A 74 -1.25 6.06 8.91
C ASP A 74 -0.48 6.94 9.92
N LYS A 75 -1.19 7.40 10.96
CA LYS A 75 -0.65 8.32 11.98
C LYS A 75 0.24 7.63 13.00
N GLU A 76 0.16 6.30 13.12
CA GLU A 76 0.89 5.51 14.10
C GLU A 76 2.18 4.91 13.51
N TYR A 77 2.45 5.12 12.21
CA TYR A 77 3.69 4.71 11.57
C TYR A 77 4.67 5.89 11.46
N HIS A 78 5.84 5.75 12.07
CA HIS A 78 6.76 6.88 12.26
C HIS A 78 8.13 6.73 11.59
N CYS A 79 8.51 5.56 11.08
CA CYS A 79 9.80 5.45 10.40
C CYS A 79 9.79 6.21 9.07
N ASP A 80 10.83 7.01 8.84
CA ASP A 80 11.01 7.81 7.62
C ASP A 80 12.45 7.69 7.09
N ASP A 81 13.00 6.48 7.12
CA ASP A 81 14.31 6.14 6.54
C ASP A 81 14.14 5.19 5.33
N PHE A 82 14.92 5.43 4.27
CA PHE A 82 14.70 4.84 2.95
C PHE A 82 16.01 4.48 2.26
N SER A 83 16.09 3.27 1.71
CA SER A 83 17.19 2.84 0.83
C SER A 83 17.09 3.49 -0.55
N ASP A 84 15.85 3.69 -1.01
CA ASP A 84 15.50 4.43 -2.22
C ASP A 84 14.07 4.99 -2.08
N PRO A 85 13.58 5.83 -3.01
CA PRO A 85 12.28 6.47 -2.85
C PRO A 85 11.09 5.52 -2.64
N GLY A 86 11.17 4.27 -3.09
CA GLY A 86 10.09 3.26 -2.98
C GLY A 86 10.31 2.22 -1.89
N HIS A 87 11.51 2.10 -1.31
CA HIS A 87 11.85 1.07 -0.33
C HIS A 87 12.39 1.67 0.97
N MET A 88 11.74 1.31 2.08
CA MET A 88 12.20 1.65 3.42
C MET A 88 13.58 1.03 3.70
N SER A 89 14.39 1.74 4.49
CA SER A 89 15.69 1.28 4.97
C SER A 89 15.53 0.10 5.94
N PRO A 90 16.52 -0.81 6.04
CA PRO A 90 16.56 -1.82 7.09
C PRO A 90 16.43 -1.27 8.51
N ASN A 91 16.78 0.01 8.73
CA ASN A 91 16.59 0.67 10.03
C ASN A 91 15.10 0.73 10.44
N CYS A 92 14.17 0.71 9.50
CA CYS A 92 12.73 0.68 9.76
C CYS A 92 12.18 -0.71 10.12
N PHE A 93 13.03 -1.74 10.22
CA PHE A 93 12.58 -3.12 10.44
C PHE A 93 11.68 -3.26 11.67
N ASN A 94 12.10 -2.73 12.82
CA ASN A 94 11.33 -2.84 14.06
C ASN A 94 9.97 -2.12 13.95
N ASP A 95 9.93 -0.90 13.43
CA ASP A 95 8.69 -0.15 13.26
C ASP A 95 7.72 -0.84 12.30
N TYR A 96 8.24 -1.39 11.19
CA TYR A 96 7.44 -2.14 10.23
C TYR A 96 6.89 -3.43 10.82
N ALA A 97 7.72 -4.19 11.55
CA ALA A 97 7.29 -5.40 12.23
C ALA A 97 6.21 -5.08 13.27
N ASP A 98 6.44 -4.08 14.12
CA ASP A 98 5.47 -3.63 15.11
C ASP A 98 4.15 -3.19 14.48
N PHE A 99 4.22 -2.44 13.37
CA PHE A 99 3.03 -2.00 12.63
C PHE A 99 2.15 -3.19 12.22
N ILE A 100 2.77 -4.26 11.71
CA ILE A 100 2.09 -5.48 11.26
C ILE A 100 1.58 -6.29 12.44
N PHE A 101 2.46 -6.68 13.35
CA PHE A 101 2.13 -7.64 14.42
C PHE A 101 1.17 -7.08 15.46
N LYS A 102 1.08 -5.75 15.63
CA LYS A 102 0.06 -5.12 16.48
C LYS A 102 -1.33 -5.08 15.83
N ARG A 103 -1.42 -5.13 14.49
CA ARG A 103 -2.68 -4.99 13.73
C ARG A 103 -3.21 -6.30 13.17
N LEU A 104 -2.34 -7.27 12.90
CA LEU A 104 -2.76 -8.57 12.39
C LEU A 104 -3.72 -9.21 13.42
N PRO A 105 -4.91 -9.64 12.99
CA PRO A 105 -5.80 -10.39 13.87
C PRO A 105 -5.09 -11.69 14.30
N LYS A 106 -5.16 -11.97 15.61
CA LYS A 106 -4.65 -13.20 16.23
C LYS A 106 -5.37 -14.43 15.70
#